data_AF-A0A101JES4-F1
#
_entry.id   AF-A0A101JES4-F1
#
_cell.length_a   1.000
_cell.length_b   1.000
_cell.length_c   1.000
_cell.angle_alpha   90.00
_cell.angle_beta   90.00
_cell.angle_gamma   90.00
#
_symmetry.space_group_name_H-M   'P 1'
#
loop_
_entity.id
_entity.type
_entity.pdbx_description
1 polymer ?
#
loop_
_entity_poly.entity_id
_entity_poly.type
_entity_poly.pdbx_seq_one_letter_code
_entity_poly.pdbx_strand_id
1 'polypeptide(L)'
;MADEVFLPADWANVPSGPKHWTADSRSDDPAARVVHEPTGAGPGDGKTFHFLFGYKTASEQDRSMLAEELAHIDDDVAVLRGAGFTVVVDRQATRQDLLDAVAADGTAGFYWSSHGGADGRLQCCDGALVSPADIDPATVTPGLRLAVLGACYVGAYAPAWRTAFGGHPLVAGWGRPVTLERAVDFLEAGQDPDVGLDDLIARWLLTDAPLPPDPAVAGLPPAAVTGGRAKGIARRIRGFTGHLGATWEKHDSHYAVTVPLPAGRTHEVVVFVVDGAEPFSEGVELCGMEARVGPTSALVTPERLLAGSARPGYGRIALVAGETGVPEIVTQSFTPLAGTSSQQLAAHCYQVALHADALEFEIFGTDGD
;
A
#
# COMPACT_ATOMS: atom_id res chain seq x y z
N MET A 1 -0.57 32.93 -22.28
CA MET A 1 -2.02 32.73 -22.12
C MET A 1 -2.14 31.38 -21.46
N ALA A 2 -2.60 31.33 -20.22
CA ALA A 2 -2.79 30.06 -19.53
C ALA A 2 -4.00 29.38 -20.16
N ASP A 3 -3.86 28.11 -20.54
CA ASP A 3 -4.95 27.33 -21.10
C ASP A 3 -6.07 27.23 -20.08
N GLU A 4 -7.26 27.67 -20.49
CA GLU A 4 -8.45 27.72 -19.67
C GLU A 4 -8.95 26.27 -19.51
N VAL A 5 -8.78 25.71 -18.31
CA VAL A 5 -9.29 24.37 -17.98
C VAL A 5 -10.80 24.37 -18.13
N PHE A 6 -11.31 23.54 -19.03
CA PHE A 6 -12.74 23.40 -19.30
C PHE A 6 -13.42 22.68 -18.12
N LEU A 7 -14.10 23.43 -17.26
CA LEU A 7 -14.91 22.88 -16.17
C LEU A 7 -16.35 22.66 -16.67
N PRO A 8 -16.96 21.47 -16.42
CA PRO A 8 -18.39 21.28 -16.58
C PRO A 8 -19.19 22.36 -15.83
N ALA A 9 -20.20 22.94 -16.49
CA ALA A 9 -20.90 24.14 -16.03
C ALA A 9 -21.63 23.97 -14.68
N ASP A 10 -21.94 22.73 -14.31
CA ASP A 10 -22.58 22.31 -13.07
C ASP A 10 -21.63 22.32 -11.85
N TRP A 11 -20.31 22.33 -12.05
CA TRP A 11 -19.33 22.24 -10.95
C TRP A 11 -19.06 23.56 -10.24
N ALA A 12 -19.33 24.70 -10.89
CA ALA A 12 -19.05 26.02 -10.31
C ALA A 12 -20.02 26.42 -9.17
N ASN A 13 -21.14 25.70 -8.99
CA ASN A 13 -22.25 26.14 -8.15
C ASN A 13 -22.57 25.19 -6.96
N VAL A 14 -21.71 24.22 -6.64
CA VAL A 14 -21.98 23.25 -5.57
C VAL A 14 -21.66 23.85 -4.18
N PRO A 15 -22.63 23.91 -3.23
CA PRO A 15 -22.39 24.43 -1.89
C PRO A 15 -21.39 23.57 -1.10
N SER A 16 -20.48 24.21 -0.34
CA SER A 16 -19.57 23.51 0.57
C SER A 16 -20.25 23.18 1.91
N GLY A 17 -20.26 21.90 2.31
CA GLY A 17 -20.79 21.45 3.60
C GLY A 17 -20.96 19.92 3.69
N PRO A 18 -21.05 19.33 4.90
CA PRO A 18 -21.36 17.91 5.08
C PRO A 18 -22.78 17.64 4.57
N LYS A 19 -22.92 16.75 3.58
CA LYS A 19 -24.19 16.50 2.89
C LYS A 19 -25.05 15.47 3.66
N HIS A 20 -26.35 15.69 3.67
CA HIS A 20 -27.35 14.76 4.19
C HIS A 20 -27.93 13.90 3.07
N TRP A 21 -28.22 12.63 3.37
CA TRP A 21 -28.73 11.65 2.41
C TRP A 21 -30.26 11.65 2.35
N THR A 22 -30.82 11.92 1.16
CA THR A 22 -32.18 11.59 0.72
C THR A 22 -32.15 11.35 -0.80
N ALA A 23 -33.18 10.68 -1.36
CA ALA A 23 -33.29 10.47 -2.81
C ALA A 23 -33.27 11.78 -3.63
N ASP A 24 -33.69 12.89 -3.03
CA ASP A 24 -33.71 14.22 -3.64
C ASP A 24 -32.44 15.06 -3.34
N SER A 25 -31.48 14.51 -2.58
CA SER A 25 -30.28 15.23 -2.12
C SER A 25 -28.98 14.44 -2.30
N ARG A 26 -28.91 13.63 -3.38
CA ARG A 26 -27.66 13.00 -3.82
C ARG A 26 -26.59 14.05 -4.06
N SER A 27 -25.39 13.73 -3.59
CA SER A 27 -24.21 14.58 -3.75
C SER A 27 -23.44 14.28 -5.02
N ASP A 28 -23.68 13.08 -5.54
CA ASP A 28 -23.18 12.48 -6.75
C ASP A 28 -24.22 12.60 -7.88
N ASP A 29 -23.74 12.64 -9.12
CA ASP A 29 -24.55 12.59 -10.33
C ASP A 29 -24.29 11.26 -11.05
N PRO A 30 -25.21 10.28 -10.96
CA PRO A 30 -25.08 9.01 -11.67
C PRO A 30 -24.97 9.15 -13.20
N ALA A 31 -25.41 10.28 -13.77
CA ALA A 31 -25.24 10.56 -15.20
C ALA A 31 -23.81 11.00 -15.57
N ALA A 32 -22.96 11.31 -14.59
CA ALA A 32 -21.54 11.60 -14.80
C ALA A 32 -20.70 10.34 -15.09
N ARG A 33 -21.29 9.15 -14.94
CA ARG A 33 -20.66 7.87 -15.28
C ARG A 33 -20.60 7.68 -16.79
N VAL A 34 -19.41 7.39 -17.30
CA VAL A 34 -19.18 7.09 -18.72
C VAL A 34 -18.92 5.59 -18.86
N VAL A 35 -19.64 4.95 -19.77
CA VAL A 35 -19.43 3.54 -20.12
C VAL A 35 -18.80 3.48 -21.50
N HIS A 36 -17.65 2.84 -21.59
CA HIS A 36 -16.93 2.63 -22.83
C HIS A 36 -17.06 1.18 -23.26
N GLU A 37 -17.71 0.98 -24.41
CA GLU A 37 -17.87 -0.35 -25.01
C GLU A 37 -16.52 -0.92 -25.48
N PRO A 38 -16.34 -2.26 -25.43
CA PRO A 38 -15.18 -2.93 -25.99
C PRO A 38 -14.94 -2.57 -27.46
N THR A 39 -13.68 -2.48 -27.86
CA THR A 39 -13.29 -2.24 -29.27
C THR A 39 -12.61 -3.43 -29.92
N GLY A 40 -12.18 -4.40 -29.11
CA GLY A 40 -11.60 -5.66 -29.55
C GLY A 40 -12.21 -6.86 -28.83
N ALA A 41 -11.52 -7.99 -28.93
CA ALA A 41 -11.85 -9.22 -28.23
C ALA A 41 -10.60 -9.76 -27.54
N GLY A 42 -10.76 -10.44 -26.42
CA GLY A 42 -9.62 -10.94 -25.67
C GLY A 42 -9.96 -11.41 -24.25
N PRO A 43 -8.96 -11.40 -23.34
CA PRO A 43 -9.14 -11.83 -21.95
C PRO A 43 -10.27 -11.10 -21.20
N GLY A 44 -10.68 -9.93 -21.69
CA GLY A 44 -11.76 -9.12 -21.14
C GLY A 44 -13.16 -9.43 -21.64
N ASP A 45 -13.33 -10.37 -22.58
CA ASP A 45 -14.65 -10.65 -23.16
C ASP A 45 -15.70 -10.97 -22.09
N GLY A 46 -16.77 -10.16 -22.05
CA GLY A 46 -17.86 -10.28 -21.07
C GLY A 46 -17.50 -9.79 -19.66
N LYS A 47 -16.37 -9.10 -19.49
CA LYS A 47 -15.89 -8.59 -18.21
C LYS A 47 -15.84 -7.07 -18.19
N THR A 48 -15.92 -6.52 -16.98
CA THR A 48 -15.89 -5.08 -16.73
C THR A 48 -14.66 -4.68 -15.92
N PHE A 49 -14.08 -3.53 -16.24
CA PHE A 49 -13.10 -2.85 -15.39
C PHE A 49 -13.62 -1.44 -15.03
N HIS A 50 -13.50 -1.06 -13.75
CA HIS A 50 -14.03 0.21 -13.25
C HIS A 50 -12.92 1.18 -12.85
N PHE A 51 -12.97 2.41 -13.35
CA PHE A 51 -12.25 3.55 -12.77
C PHE A 51 -13.24 4.33 -11.90
N LEU A 52 -13.01 4.35 -10.60
CA LEU A 52 -13.90 4.91 -9.58
C LEU A 52 -13.19 6.05 -8.84
N PHE A 53 -13.75 7.26 -8.88
CA PHE A 53 -13.14 8.42 -8.24
C PHE A 53 -13.97 8.91 -7.05
N GLY A 54 -13.41 8.80 -5.85
CA GLY A 54 -14.03 9.20 -4.58
C GLY A 54 -13.72 10.64 -4.14
N TYR A 55 -13.26 11.50 -5.04
CA TYR A 55 -12.94 12.90 -4.77
C TYR A 55 -14.20 13.75 -4.50
N LYS A 56 -14.16 14.66 -3.54
CA LYS A 56 -15.32 15.50 -3.20
C LYS A 56 -15.56 16.55 -4.26
N THR A 57 -16.70 16.46 -4.94
CA THR A 57 -17.09 17.39 -6.01
C THR A 57 -17.16 18.86 -5.57
N ALA A 58 -17.45 19.11 -4.29
CA ALA A 58 -17.50 20.46 -3.73
C ALA A 58 -16.11 21.09 -3.46
N SER A 59 -15.03 20.30 -3.37
CA SER A 59 -13.67 20.78 -3.08
C SER A 59 -12.95 21.17 -4.37
N GLU A 60 -12.43 22.40 -4.46
CA GLU A 60 -11.64 22.86 -5.62
C GLU A 60 -10.37 22.04 -5.81
N GLN A 61 -9.69 21.73 -4.70
CA GLN A 61 -8.49 20.90 -4.72
C GLN A 61 -8.81 19.48 -5.24
N ASP A 62 -9.87 18.86 -4.74
CA ASP A 62 -10.28 17.51 -5.15
C ASP A 62 -10.68 17.48 -6.63
N ARG A 63 -11.34 18.54 -7.13
CA ARG A 63 -11.63 18.70 -8.55
C ARG A 63 -10.36 18.82 -9.40
N SER A 64 -9.35 19.55 -8.92
CA SER A 64 -8.07 19.66 -9.61
C SER A 64 -7.35 18.31 -9.68
N MET A 65 -7.30 17.57 -8.57
CA MET A 65 -6.68 16.24 -8.53
C MET A 65 -7.39 15.25 -9.46
N LEU A 66 -8.73 15.22 -9.42
CA LEU A 66 -9.53 14.41 -10.33
C LEU A 66 -9.25 14.75 -11.80
N ALA A 67 -9.23 16.04 -12.15
CA ALA A 67 -8.99 16.46 -13.52
C ALA A 67 -7.59 16.06 -14.02
N GLU A 68 -6.59 16.11 -13.15
CA GLU A 68 -5.23 15.70 -13.46
C GLU A 68 -5.15 14.20 -13.70
N GLU A 69 -5.65 13.36 -12.79
CA GLU A 69 -5.64 11.91 -13.00
C GLU A 69 -6.46 11.48 -14.23
N LEU A 70 -7.62 12.09 -14.47
CA LEU A 70 -8.44 11.79 -15.65
C LEU A 70 -7.71 12.07 -16.98
N ALA A 71 -6.74 12.98 -16.99
CA ALA A 71 -5.95 13.26 -18.19
C ALA A 71 -4.96 12.13 -18.56
N HIS A 72 -4.75 11.17 -17.64
CA HIS A 72 -3.73 10.12 -17.76
C HIS A 72 -4.29 8.70 -17.76
N ILE A 73 -5.61 8.50 -17.89
CA ILE A 73 -6.21 7.14 -17.94
C ILE A 73 -6.69 6.71 -19.33
N ASP A 74 -6.65 7.62 -20.32
CA ASP A 74 -7.26 7.36 -21.64
C ASP A 74 -6.57 6.21 -22.39
N ASP A 75 -5.26 6.03 -22.19
CA ASP A 75 -4.47 4.93 -22.71
C ASP A 75 -4.76 3.62 -21.99
N ASP A 76 -4.86 3.59 -20.65
CA ASP A 76 -5.33 2.41 -19.91
C ASP A 76 -6.74 1.98 -20.39
N VAL A 77 -7.65 2.95 -20.54
CA VAL A 77 -9.01 2.74 -21.07
C VAL A 77 -8.93 2.15 -22.47
N ALA A 78 -8.07 2.67 -23.34
CA ALA A 78 -7.89 2.15 -24.70
C ALA A 78 -7.35 0.71 -24.72
N VAL A 79 -6.36 0.41 -23.87
CA VAL A 79 -5.76 -0.93 -23.72
C VAL A 79 -6.81 -1.94 -23.25
N LEU A 80 -7.54 -1.62 -22.18
CA LEU A 80 -8.59 -2.49 -21.63
C LEU A 80 -9.72 -2.73 -22.65
N ARG A 81 -10.19 -1.69 -23.34
CA ARG A 81 -11.22 -1.84 -24.38
C ARG A 81 -10.74 -2.68 -25.56
N GLY A 82 -9.48 -2.51 -25.96
CA GLY A 82 -8.86 -3.32 -27.00
C GLY A 82 -8.76 -4.80 -26.63
N ALA A 83 -8.62 -5.10 -25.33
CA ALA A 83 -8.59 -6.46 -24.79
C ALA A 83 -9.97 -7.08 -24.51
N GLY A 84 -11.07 -6.40 -24.89
CA GLY A 84 -12.44 -6.92 -24.79
C GLY A 84 -13.22 -6.48 -23.55
N PHE A 85 -12.65 -5.67 -22.66
CA PHE A 85 -13.34 -5.20 -21.44
C PHE A 85 -14.35 -4.09 -21.76
N THR A 86 -15.50 -4.12 -21.09
CA THR A 86 -16.30 -2.92 -20.88
C THR A 86 -15.60 -2.07 -19.81
N VAL A 87 -15.36 -0.80 -20.08
CA VAL A 87 -14.68 0.10 -19.13
C VAL A 87 -15.65 1.14 -18.63
N VAL A 88 -15.81 1.22 -17.31
CA VAL A 88 -16.69 2.19 -16.65
C VAL A 88 -15.85 3.23 -15.94
N VAL A 89 -16.02 4.50 -16.29
CA VAL A 89 -15.36 5.63 -15.61
C VAL A 89 -16.41 6.40 -14.82
N ASP A 90 -16.32 6.33 -13.50
CA ASP A 90 -17.20 7.02 -12.56
C ASP A 90 -16.44 8.11 -11.80
N ARG A 91 -16.75 9.36 -12.11
CA ARG A 91 -16.09 10.56 -11.56
C ARG A 91 -16.60 10.94 -10.17
N GLN A 92 -17.69 10.32 -9.72
CA GLN A 92 -18.39 10.67 -8.48
C GLN A 92 -18.78 9.37 -7.76
N ALA A 93 -17.79 8.49 -7.56
CA ALA A 93 -18.02 7.19 -6.97
C ALA A 93 -18.32 7.31 -5.47
N THR A 94 -19.43 6.68 -5.08
CA THR A 94 -19.90 6.57 -3.70
C THR A 94 -19.49 5.23 -3.09
N ARG A 95 -19.77 5.06 -1.79
CA ARG A 95 -19.61 3.77 -1.11
C ARG A 95 -20.39 2.66 -1.80
N GLN A 96 -21.61 2.95 -2.27
CA GLN A 96 -22.44 1.94 -2.91
C GLN A 96 -21.86 1.50 -4.25
N ASP A 97 -21.25 2.42 -5.01
CA ASP A 97 -20.65 2.07 -6.30
C ASP A 97 -19.47 1.12 -6.14
N LEU A 98 -18.66 1.27 -5.08
CA LEU A 98 -17.61 0.30 -4.76
C LEU A 98 -18.21 -1.08 -4.42
N LEU A 99 -19.24 -1.11 -3.57
CA LEU A 99 -19.91 -2.35 -3.17
C LEU A 99 -20.55 -3.07 -4.37
N ASP A 100 -21.22 -2.31 -5.23
CA ASP A 100 -21.85 -2.83 -6.44
C ASP A 100 -20.79 -3.34 -7.42
N ALA A 101 -19.68 -2.61 -7.60
CA ALA A 101 -18.60 -3.02 -8.49
C ALA A 101 -17.97 -4.36 -8.06
N VAL A 102 -17.67 -4.52 -6.76
CA VAL A 102 -17.06 -5.77 -6.27
C VAL A 102 -18.04 -6.95 -6.23
N ALA A 103 -19.35 -6.70 -6.15
CA ALA A 103 -20.37 -7.74 -6.15
C ALA A 103 -20.88 -8.11 -7.55
N ALA A 104 -20.73 -7.23 -8.54
CA ALA A 104 -21.26 -7.44 -9.88
C ALA A 104 -20.57 -8.63 -10.58
N ASP A 105 -21.39 -9.50 -11.16
CA ASP A 105 -20.89 -10.59 -11.99
C ASP A 105 -20.16 -10.04 -13.23
N GLY A 106 -19.04 -10.66 -13.59
CA GLY A 106 -18.17 -10.18 -14.66
C GLY A 106 -17.21 -9.04 -14.30
N THR A 107 -17.25 -8.46 -13.09
CA THR A 107 -16.20 -7.50 -12.70
C THR A 107 -14.85 -8.20 -12.56
N ALA A 108 -13.87 -7.78 -13.37
CA ALA A 108 -12.52 -8.33 -13.35
C ALA A 108 -11.55 -7.49 -12.51
N GLY A 109 -11.82 -6.19 -12.38
CA GLY A 109 -11.00 -5.32 -11.56
C GLY A 109 -11.51 -3.90 -11.47
N PHE A 110 -10.85 -3.11 -10.63
CA PHE A 110 -11.10 -1.69 -10.53
C PHE A 110 -9.86 -0.90 -10.10
N TYR A 111 -9.83 0.36 -10.48
CA TYR A 111 -8.98 1.41 -9.94
C TYR A 111 -9.86 2.37 -9.13
N TRP A 112 -9.56 2.53 -7.85
CA TRP A 112 -10.21 3.51 -6.98
C TRP A 112 -9.21 4.62 -6.63
N SER A 113 -9.54 5.87 -6.96
CA SER A 113 -8.74 7.02 -6.57
C SER A 113 -9.51 7.98 -5.67
N SER A 114 -8.90 8.33 -4.54
CA SER A 114 -9.45 9.27 -3.57
C SER A 114 -8.41 9.67 -2.53
N HIS A 115 -8.80 10.54 -1.60
CA HIS A 115 -8.11 10.63 -0.31
C HIS A 115 -8.20 9.31 0.46
N GLY A 116 -7.17 9.01 1.25
CA GLY A 116 -7.13 7.84 2.12
C GLY A 116 -6.87 8.21 3.58
N GLY A 117 -7.45 7.44 4.49
CA GLY A 117 -7.27 7.58 5.93
C GLY A 117 -6.05 6.79 6.42
N ALA A 118 -5.39 7.27 7.48
CA ALA A 118 -4.28 6.56 8.12
C ALA A 118 -4.65 5.17 8.68
N ASP A 119 -5.95 4.89 8.77
CA ASP A 119 -6.58 3.62 9.15
C ASP A 119 -6.96 2.74 7.94
N GLY A 120 -6.52 3.11 6.74
CA GLY A 120 -6.74 2.34 5.51
C GLY A 120 -8.12 2.52 4.88
N ARG A 121 -8.91 3.51 5.34
CA ARG A 121 -10.22 3.83 4.76
C ARG A 121 -10.10 4.65 3.48
N LEU A 122 -11.01 4.39 2.54
CA LEU A 122 -11.20 5.13 1.30
C LEU A 122 -12.22 6.25 1.53
N GLN A 123 -11.98 7.42 0.97
CA GLN A 123 -12.96 8.50 0.91
C GLN A 123 -13.83 8.38 -0.34
N CYS A 124 -15.12 8.61 -0.19
CA CYS A 124 -16.10 8.68 -1.27
C CYS A 124 -16.40 10.12 -1.65
N CYS A 125 -16.94 10.33 -2.86
CA CYS A 125 -17.22 11.67 -3.38
C CYS A 125 -18.27 12.43 -2.54
N ASP A 126 -19.14 11.68 -1.85
CA ASP A 126 -20.18 12.16 -0.96
C ASP A 126 -19.67 12.47 0.46
N GLY A 127 -18.39 12.23 0.72
CA GLY A 127 -17.73 12.40 2.00
C GLY A 127 -17.86 11.19 2.94
N ALA A 128 -18.54 10.12 2.53
CA ALA A 128 -18.53 8.86 3.25
C ALA A 128 -17.14 8.22 3.22
N LEU A 129 -16.95 7.23 4.10
CA LEU A 129 -15.74 6.43 4.17
C LEU A 129 -16.09 4.96 3.96
N VAL A 130 -15.20 4.21 3.29
CA VAL A 130 -15.29 2.75 3.17
C VAL A 130 -14.04 2.11 3.76
N SER A 131 -14.24 1.08 4.56
CA SER A 131 -13.19 0.27 5.18
C SER A 131 -13.26 -1.17 4.67
N PRO A 132 -12.22 -2.00 4.88
CA PRO A 132 -12.32 -3.43 4.61
C PRO A 132 -13.51 -4.11 5.31
N ALA A 133 -13.87 -3.65 6.52
CA ALA A 133 -14.97 -4.21 7.30
C ALA A 133 -16.37 -3.92 6.72
N ASP A 134 -16.46 -3.00 5.76
CA ASP A 134 -17.71 -2.68 5.07
C ASP A 134 -18.04 -3.66 3.92
N ILE A 135 -17.08 -4.49 3.52
CA ILE A 135 -17.23 -5.46 2.44
C ILE A 135 -17.61 -6.82 3.05
N ASP A 136 -18.67 -7.44 2.53
CA ASP A 136 -18.98 -8.83 2.83
C ASP A 136 -18.24 -9.73 1.81
N PRO A 137 -17.22 -10.50 2.23
CA PRO A 137 -16.43 -11.31 1.31
C PRO A 137 -17.26 -12.35 0.55
N ALA A 138 -18.41 -12.78 1.10
CA ALA A 138 -19.29 -13.74 0.45
C ALA A 138 -20.06 -13.14 -0.74
N THR A 139 -20.11 -11.82 -0.83
CA THR A 139 -20.79 -11.10 -1.92
C THR A 139 -19.84 -10.72 -3.05
N VAL A 140 -18.54 -10.79 -2.83
CA VAL A 140 -17.51 -10.39 -3.79
C VAL A 140 -17.46 -11.42 -4.92
N THR A 141 -17.47 -10.92 -6.16
CA THR A 141 -17.43 -11.79 -7.33
C THR A 141 -16.12 -12.58 -7.38
N PRO A 142 -16.16 -13.91 -7.63
CA PRO A 142 -14.95 -14.71 -7.79
C PRO A 142 -14.13 -14.31 -9.02
N GLY A 143 -14.73 -13.54 -9.94
CA GLY A 143 -14.06 -13.00 -11.12
C GLY A 143 -13.12 -11.82 -10.84
N LEU A 144 -13.17 -11.23 -9.63
CA LEU A 144 -12.35 -10.07 -9.27
C LEU A 144 -10.88 -10.48 -9.13
N ARG A 145 -10.03 -9.94 -10.02
CA ARG A 145 -8.59 -10.28 -10.08
C ARG A 145 -7.67 -9.15 -9.64
N LEU A 146 -8.06 -7.89 -9.87
CA LEU A 146 -7.22 -6.73 -9.55
C LEU A 146 -8.02 -5.61 -8.88
N ALA A 147 -7.57 -5.17 -7.72
CA ALA A 147 -8.09 -3.99 -7.03
C ALA A 147 -6.93 -3.01 -6.77
N VAL A 148 -6.92 -1.89 -7.47
CA VAL A 148 -5.93 -0.83 -7.29
C VAL A 148 -6.57 0.29 -6.47
N LEU A 149 -6.04 0.54 -5.28
CA LEU A 149 -6.52 1.52 -4.33
C LEU A 149 -5.54 2.70 -4.28
N GLY A 150 -5.69 3.61 -5.23
CA GLY A 150 -4.92 4.85 -5.40
C GLY A 150 -5.23 5.91 -4.33
N ALA A 151 -5.20 5.52 -3.06
CA ALA A 151 -5.47 6.39 -1.92
C ALA A 151 -4.39 6.26 -0.84
N CYS A 152 -4.02 7.38 -0.21
CA CYS A 152 -2.95 7.44 0.79
C CYS A 152 -3.16 6.42 1.92
N TYR A 153 -2.08 5.77 2.38
CA TYR A 153 -2.05 4.76 3.45
C TYR A 153 -2.79 3.44 3.19
N VAL A 154 -3.65 3.35 2.17
CA VAL A 154 -4.48 2.17 1.94
C VAL A 154 -3.66 0.92 1.59
N GLY A 155 -2.53 1.09 0.91
CA GLY A 155 -1.60 0.00 0.60
C GLY A 155 -1.03 -0.69 1.84
N ALA A 156 -0.91 0.01 2.97
CA ALA A 156 -0.46 -0.58 4.23
C ALA A 156 -1.49 -1.56 4.81
N TYR A 157 -2.74 -1.48 4.34
CA TYR A 157 -3.86 -2.34 4.70
C TYR A 157 -4.26 -3.27 3.54
N ALA A 158 -3.42 -3.44 2.53
CA ALA A 158 -3.68 -4.33 1.39
C ALA A 158 -4.05 -5.77 1.81
N PRO A 159 -3.45 -6.40 2.84
CA PRO A 159 -3.90 -7.72 3.31
C PRO A 159 -5.34 -7.72 3.86
N ALA A 160 -5.75 -6.67 4.57
CA ALA A 160 -7.10 -6.53 5.10
C ALA A 160 -8.11 -6.34 3.96
N TRP A 161 -7.78 -5.47 2.99
CA TRP A 161 -8.58 -5.28 1.79
C TRP A 161 -8.67 -6.57 0.95
N ARG A 162 -7.56 -7.30 0.80
CA ARG A 162 -7.55 -8.57 0.08
C ARG A 162 -8.45 -9.61 0.75
N THR A 163 -8.36 -9.73 2.07
CA THR A 163 -9.26 -10.60 2.86
C THR A 163 -10.71 -10.20 2.69
N ALA A 164 -11.01 -8.90 2.77
CA ALA A 164 -12.34 -8.35 2.57
C ALA A 164 -12.88 -8.65 1.16
N PHE A 165 -12.01 -8.71 0.15
CA PHE A 165 -12.33 -9.14 -1.21
C PHE A 165 -12.29 -10.67 -1.43
N GLY A 166 -12.41 -11.47 -0.36
CA GLY A 166 -12.45 -12.94 -0.44
C GLY A 166 -11.09 -13.62 -0.62
N GLY A 167 -9.98 -12.88 -0.52
CA GLY A 167 -8.61 -13.40 -0.66
C GLY A 167 -8.15 -13.58 -2.12
N HIS A 168 -9.06 -13.38 -3.08
CA HIS A 168 -8.83 -13.71 -4.48
C HIS A 168 -8.03 -12.66 -5.26
N PRO A 169 -8.39 -11.35 -5.26
CA PRO A 169 -7.70 -10.40 -6.10
C PRO A 169 -6.32 -10.06 -5.58
N LEU A 170 -5.46 -9.60 -6.49
CA LEU A 170 -4.31 -8.78 -6.13
C LEU A 170 -4.82 -7.41 -5.69
N VAL A 171 -4.35 -6.94 -4.53
CA VAL A 171 -4.63 -5.60 -4.02
C VAL A 171 -3.34 -4.78 -4.06
N ALA A 172 -3.38 -3.64 -4.75
CA ALA A 172 -2.32 -2.65 -4.79
C ALA A 172 -2.81 -1.30 -4.24
N GLY A 173 -1.91 -0.48 -3.71
CA GLY A 173 -2.27 0.87 -3.24
C GLY A 173 -1.12 1.56 -2.52
N TRP A 174 -1.32 2.81 -2.11
CA TRP A 174 -0.27 3.62 -1.48
C TRP A 174 -0.09 3.28 0.00
N GLY A 175 1.07 2.76 0.40
CA GLY A 175 1.36 2.48 1.82
C GLY A 175 1.58 3.72 2.70
N ARG A 176 1.67 4.91 2.09
CA ARG A 176 1.98 6.19 2.72
C ARG A 176 1.34 7.33 1.93
N PRO A 177 1.37 8.58 2.41
CA PRO A 177 1.00 9.72 1.59
C PRO A 177 1.91 9.80 0.37
N VAL A 178 1.29 10.08 -0.77
CA VAL A 178 1.99 10.36 -2.03
C VAL A 178 1.60 11.76 -2.49
N THR A 179 2.46 12.37 -3.29
CA THR A 179 2.13 13.64 -3.95
C THR A 179 1.27 13.37 -5.18
N LEU A 180 0.60 14.41 -5.69
CA LEU A 180 -0.20 14.30 -6.90
C LEU A 180 0.65 13.91 -8.10
N GLU A 181 1.85 14.49 -8.23
CA GLU A 181 2.79 14.15 -9.31
C GLU A 181 3.11 12.65 -9.30
N ARG A 182 3.30 12.06 -8.11
CA ARG A 182 3.56 10.62 -8.02
C ARG A 182 2.34 9.77 -8.37
N ALA A 183 1.13 10.22 -8.06
CA ALA A 183 -0.09 9.54 -8.47
C ALA A 183 -0.26 9.58 -9.99
N VAL A 184 0.10 10.70 -10.62
CA VAL A 184 0.12 10.87 -12.08
C VAL A 184 1.19 10.02 -12.74
N ASP A 185 2.42 10.01 -12.21
CA ASP A 185 3.52 9.17 -12.72
C ASP A 185 3.14 7.67 -12.76
N PHE A 186 2.26 7.23 -11.85
CA PHE A 186 1.77 5.86 -11.80
C PHE A 186 0.75 5.53 -12.90
N LEU A 187 0.02 6.54 -13.38
CA LEU A 187 -0.92 6.41 -14.49
C LEU A 187 -0.24 6.62 -15.84
N GLU A 188 0.88 7.34 -15.90
CA GLU A 188 1.57 7.63 -17.15
C GLU A 188 2.32 6.40 -17.72
N ALA A 189 1.98 6.03 -18.95
CA ALA A 189 2.64 4.92 -19.65
C ALA A 189 4.15 5.11 -19.84
N GLY A 190 4.89 4.01 -19.65
CA GLY A 190 6.27 3.85 -20.14
C GLY A 190 7.35 4.62 -19.39
N GLN A 191 7.07 5.11 -18.17
CA GLN A 191 8.07 5.72 -17.28
C GLN A 191 8.90 4.62 -16.56
N ASP A 192 9.99 4.18 -17.18
CA ASP A 192 11.05 3.34 -16.56
C ASP A 192 11.75 4.17 -15.44
N PRO A 193 11.87 3.70 -14.18
CA PRO A 193 11.96 2.28 -13.75
C PRO A 193 10.82 1.75 -12.87
N ASP A 194 9.70 2.47 -12.74
CA ASP A 194 8.68 2.13 -11.74
C ASP A 194 7.47 1.40 -12.36
N VAL A 195 6.95 0.40 -11.64
CA VAL A 195 5.73 -0.34 -12.02
C VAL A 195 4.52 0.60 -11.97
N GLY A 196 3.92 0.88 -13.13
CA GLY A 196 2.71 1.70 -13.29
C GLY A 196 1.40 0.90 -13.28
N LEU A 197 0.28 1.58 -13.49
CA LEU A 197 -1.03 0.94 -13.64
C LEU A 197 -1.05 -0.01 -14.84
N ASP A 198 -0.45 0.40 -15.97
CA ASP A 198 -0.25 -0.41 -17.17
C ASP A 198 0.40 -1.76 -16.88
N ASP A 199 1.46 -1.78 -16.07
CA ASP A 199 2.17 -3.01 -15.73
C ASP A 199 1.28 -3.96 -14.93
N LEU A 200 0.47 -3.43 -14.02
CA LEU A 200 -0.48 -4.22 -13.25
C LEU A 200 -1.59 -4.78 -14.15
N ILE A 201 -2.13 -3.96 -15.06
CA ILE A 201 -3.14 -4.38 -16.04
C ILE A 201 -2.55 -5.48 -16.94
N ALA A 202 -1.39 -5.22 -17.55
CA ALA A 202 -0.74 -6.14 -18.46
C ALA A 202 -0.41 -7.48 -17.78
N ARG A 203 0.09 -7.44 -16.55
CA ARG A 203 0.52 -8.65 -15.84
C ARG A 203 -0.65 -9.46 -15.28
N TRP A 204 -1.69 -8.81 -14.76
CA TRP A 204 -2.70 -9.48 -13.94
C TRP A 204 -4.11 -9.50 -14.52
N LEU A 205 -4.43 -8.62 -15.47
CA LEU A 205 -5.73 -8.61 -16.14
C LEU A 205 -5.67 -9.13 -17.57
N LEU A 206 -4.64 -8.78 -18.32
CA LEU A 206 -4.51 -9.16 -19.73
C LEU A 206 -3.96 -10.58 -19.95
N THR A 207 -3.72 -11.34 -18.87
CA THR A 207 -3.22 -12.71 -18.94
C THR A 207 -4.01 -13.63 -18.01
N ASP A 208 -4.02 -14.93 -18.28
CA ASP A 208 -4.55 -15.96 -17.36
C ASP A 208 -3.53 -16.40 -16.30
N ALA A 209 -2.50 -15.57 -16.02
CA ALA A 209 -1.50 -15.90 -15.03
C ALA A 209 -2.17 -16.14 -13.65
N PRO A 210 -1.77 -17.19 -12.92
CA PRO A 210 -2.29 -17.43 -11.59
C PRO A 210 -1.92 -16.26 -10.68
N LEU A 211 -2.90 -15.77 -9.91
CA LEU A 211 -2.64 -14.75 -8.91
C LEU A 211 -1.75 -15.35 -7.79
N PRO A 212 -0.78 -14.58 -7.26
CA PRO A 212 0.01 -15.03 -6.13
C PRO A 212 -0.92 -15.38 -4.96
N PRO A 213 -0.66 -16.46 -4.21
CA PRO A 213 -1.49 -16.82 -3.06
C PRO A 213 -1.51 -15.69 -2.02
N ASP A 214 -2.58 -15.62 -1.25
CA ASP A 214 -2.66 -14.66 -0.14
C ASP A 214 -1.54 -14.97 0.87
N PRO A 215 -0.66 -14.00 1.20
CA PRO A 215 0.37 -14.20 2.21
C PRO A 215 -0.20 -14.60 3.58
N ALA A 216 -1.46 -14.26 3.90
CA ALA A 216 -2.11 -14.70 5.14
C ALA A 216 -2.36 -16.23 5.21
N VAL A 217 -2.38 -16.93 4.07
CA VAL A 217 -2.65 -18.38 3.98
C VAL A 217 -1.36 -19.21 3.96
N ALA A 218 -0.19 -18.58 3.79
CA ALA A 218 1.09 -19.26 3.56
C ALA A 218 1.86 -19.65 4.86
N GLY A 219 1.27 -19.46 6.04
CA GLY A 219 1.99 -19.56 7.32
C GLY A 219 2.79 -18.29 7.62
N LEU A 220 3.57 -18.29 8.71
CA LEU A 220 4.40 -17.13 9.05
C LEU A 220 5.52 -16.97 8.02
N PRO A 221 5.74 -15.76 7.50
CA PRO A 221 6.88 -15.51 6.63
C PRO A 221 8.19 -15.71 7.40
N PRO A 222 9.29 -16.14 6.74
CA PRO A 222 10.59 -16.14 7.38
C PRO A 222 11.02 -14.70 7.72
N ALA A 223 11.89 -14.55 8.72
CA ALA A 223 12.49 -13.26 9.05
C ALA A 223 13.17 -12.65 7.81
N ALA A 224 13.03 -11.34 7.58
CA ALA A 224 13.45 -10.74 6.31
C ALA A 224 14.97 -10.82 6.12
N VAL A 225 15.72 -10.85 7.23
CA VAL A 225 17.17 -11.09 7.25
C VAL A 225 17.58 -12.40 6.57
N THR A 226 16.73 -13.43 6.56
CA THR A 226 17.08 -14.74 6.01
C THR A 226 17.37 -14.71 4.51
N GLY A 227 16.76 -13.77 3.77
CA GLY A 227 17.06 -13.51 2.35
C GLY A 227 18.14 -12.45 2.12
N GLY A 228 18.69 -11.89 3.21
CA GLY A 228 19.61 -10.76 3.17
C GLY A 228 21.03 -11.09 2.70
N ARG A 229 21.73 -10.09 2.17
CA ARG A 229 23.15 -10.13 1.82
C ARG A 229 23.93 -8.96 2.45
N ALA A 230 25.17 -9.20 2.86
CA ALA A 230 26.03 -8.16 3.45
C ALA A 230 26.65 -7.23 2.38
N LYS A 231 26.65 -7.66 1.11
CA LYS A 231 27.25 -6.94 -0.03
C LYS A 231 26.43 -5.68 -0.31
N GLY A 232 27.07 -4.51 -0.23
CA GLY A 232 26.44 -3.19 -0.39
C GLY A 232 26.53 -2.33 0.87
N ILE A 233 26.29 -2.92 2.05
CA ILE A 233 26.37 -2.22 3.35
C ILE A 233 27.81 -2.05 3.84
N ALA A 234 28.73 -2.95 3.46
CA ALA A 234 30.09 -2.98 4.00
C ALA A 234 30.84 -1.63 3.98
N ARG A 235 30.59 -0.79 2.97
CA ARG A 235 31.23 0.53 2.84
C ARG A 235 30.51 1.64 3.65
N ARG A 236 29.27 1.39 4.08
CA ARG A 236 28.39 2.34 4.75
C ARG A 236 28.25 2.09 6.25
N ILE A 237 28.45 0.85 6.70
CA ILE A 237 28.29 0.44 8.11
C ILE A 237 29.01 1.39 9.06
N ARG A 238 30.31 1.65 8.81
CA ARG A 238 31.13 2.56 9.64
C ARG A 238 30.57 3.98 9.73
N GLY A 239 29.97 4.48 8.64
CA GLY A 239 29.46 5.84 8.59
C GLY A 239 28.24 6.01 9.47
N PHE A 240 27.23 5.16 9.30
CA PHE A 240 25.99 5.32 10.05
C PHE A 240 26.10 4.82 11.50
N THR A 241 26.86 3.76 11.78
CA THR A 241 27.08 3.34 13.18
C THR A 241 27.89 4.37 13.95
N GLY A 242 28.79 5.09 13.26
CA GLY A 242 29.52 6.23 13.83
C GLY A 242 28.61 7.37 14.26
N HIS A 243 27.56 7.68 13.49
CA HIS A 243 26.55 8.68 13.89
C HIS A 243 25.74 8.25 15.13
N LEU A 244 25.58 6.95 15.35
CA LEU A 244 24.85 6.40 16.49
C LEU A 244 25.72 6.17 17.73
N GLY A 245 27.05 6.18 17.59
CA GLY A 245 27.93 5.66 18.64
C GLY A 245 27.75 4.14 18.86
N ALA A 246 27.26 3.43 17.85
CA ALA A 246 26.96 2.00 17.92
C ALA A 246 28.18 1.13 17.59
N THR A 247 28.25 -0.06 18.19
CA THR A 247 29.18 -1.13 17.80
C THR A 247 28.53 -2.06 16.78
N TRP A 248 29.33 -2.78 16.00
CA TRP A 248 28.81 -3.73 15.03
C TRP A 248 29.72 -4.92 14.80
N GLU A 249 29.11 -6.05 14.47
CA GLU A 249 29.74 -7.30 14.08
C GLU A 249 29.29 -7.69 12.66
N LYS A 250 30.15 -8.37 11.92
CA LYS A 250 29.86 -8.84 10.56
C LYS A 250 29.58 -10.33 10.57
N HIS A 251 28.48 -10.73 9.95
CA HIS A 251 28.15 -12.12 9.62
C HIS A 251 28.16 -12.34 8.10
N ASP A 252 27.86 -13.56 7.66
CA ASP A 252 27.91 -13.94 6.24
C ASP A 252 26.86 -13.20 5.41
N SER A 253 25.63 -13.08 5.93
CA SER A 253 24.48 -12.47 5.24
C SER A 253 24.14 -11.05 5.71
N HIS A 254 24.67 -10.60 6.84
CA HIS A 254 24.23 -9.35 7.48
C HIS A 254 25.29 -8.76 8.43
N TYR A 255 24.95 -7.63 9.04
CA TYR A 255 25.70 -6.99 10.12
C TYR A 255 24.80 -6.90 11.36
N ALA A 256 25.28 -7.33 12.52
CA ALA A 256 24.61 -7.09 13.80
C ALA A 256 25.11 -5.75 14.36
N VAL A 257 24.21 -4.82 14.67
CA VAL A 257 24.54 -3.48 15.17
C VAL A 257 23.94 -3.30 16.55
N THR A 258 24.78 -3.10 17.57
CA THR A 258 24.34 -2.80 18.93
C THR A 258 24.11 -1.29 19.06
N VAL A 259 22.83 -0.90 19.02
CA VAL A 259 22.42 0.50 19.05
C VAL A 259 22.26 0.95 20.50
N PRO A 260 22.97 2.01 20.94
CA PRO A 260 22.75 2.59 22.27
C PRO A 260 21.42 3.36 22.31
N LEU A 261 20.67 3.15 23.38
CA LEU A 261 19.38 3.76 23.64
C LEU A 261 19.41 4.57 24.94
N PRO A 262 18.39 5.40 25.22
CA PRO A 262 18.31 6.17 26.46
C PRO A 262 18.42 5.28 27.71
N ALA A 263 18.79 5.90 28.84
CA ALA A 263 18.97 5.22 30.13
C ALA A 263 20.04 4.11 30.14
N GLY A 264 20.96 4.10 29.17
CA GLY A 264 22.07 3.14 29.12
C GLY A 264 21.69 1.77 28.56
N ARG A 265 20.48 1.64 28.00
CA ARG A 265 20.02 0.45 27.31
C ARG A 265 20.70 0.29 25.96
N THR A 266 20.69 -0.93 25.45
CA THR A 266 21.16 -1.24 24.10
C THR A 266 20.23 -2.22 23.43
N HIS A 267 20.05 -2.09 22.13
CA HIS A 267 19.27 -3.03 21.35
C HIS A 267 20.05 -3.47 20.12
N GLU A 268 20.02 -4.77 19.80
CA GLU A 268 20.62 -5.28 18.57
C GLU A 268 19.69 -5.06 17.37
N VAL A 269 20.25 -4.53 16.28
CA VAL A 269 19.60 -4.37 14.98
C VAL A 269 20.41 -5.10 13.94
N VAL A 270 19.78 -6.02 13.24
CA VAL A 270 20.37 -6.74 12.12
C VAL A 270 20.17 -5.94 10.83
N VAL A 271 21.26 -5.64 10.14
CA VAL A 271 21.28 -4.81 8.93
C VAL A 271 21.77 -5.63 7.74
N PHE A 272 20.98 -5.67 6.67
CA PHE A 272 21.21 -6.52 5.51
C PHE A 272 20.71 -5.86 4.22
N VAL A 273 21.16 -6.34 3.06
CA VAL A 273 20.65 -5.90 1.75
C VAL A 273 19.69 -6.94 1.20
N VAL A 274 18.56 -6.51 0.67
CA VAL A 274 17.67 -7.36 -0.14
C VAL A 274 17.34 -6.65 -1.44
N ASP A 275 17.02 -7.41 -2.47
CA ASP A 275 16.37 -6.85 -3.64
C ASP A 275 14.88 -6.65 -3.29
N GLY A 276 14.33 -5.47 -3.55
CA GLY A 276 12.91 -5.25 -3.35
C GLY A 276 12.10 -6.22 -4.19
N ALA A 277 11.12 -6.85 -3.57
CA ALA A 277 10.22 -7.82 -4.18
C ALA A 277 8.74 -7.42 -3.98
N GLU A 278 8.50 -6.33 -3.26
CA GLU A 278 7.19 -5.71 -3.09
C GLU A 278 6.97 -4.69 -4.21
N PRO A 279 5.72 -4.47 -4.64
CA PRO A 279 5.36 -3.46 -5.62
C PRO A 279 6.06 -2.11 -5.37
N PHE A 280 6.55 -1.47 -6.43
CA PHE A 280 7.28 -0.19 -6.42
C PHE A 280 8.71 -0.23 -5.86
N SER A 281 9.25 -1.42 -5.59
CA SER A 281 10.64 -1.60 -5.14
C SER A 281 11.38 -2.69 -5.90
N GLU A 282 10.75 -3.28 -6.92
CA GLU A 282 11.29 -4.41 -7.66
C GLU A 282 12.67 -4.11 -8.25
N GLY A 283 13.66 -4.92 -7.90
CA GLY A 283 15.02 -4.78 -8.42
C GLY A 283 15.83 -3.65 -7.80
N VAL A 284 15.27 -2.85 -6.90
CA VAL A 284 16.01 -1.84 -6.13
C VAL A 284 16.72 -2.53 -4.97
N GLU A 285 18.03 -2.29 -4.80
CA GLU A 285 18.73 -2.71 -3.59
C GLU A 285 18.21 -1.92 -2.39
N LEU A 286 17.56 -2.60 -1.46
CA LEU A 286 17.07 -2.04 -0.21
C LEU A 286 18.04 -2.38 0.92
N CYS A 287 18.28 -1.43 1.80
CA CYS A 287 18.85 -1.65 3.12
C CYS A 287 17.71 -2.04 4.07
N GLY A 288 17.67 -3.32 4.44
CA GLY A 288 16.80 -3.86 5.47
C GLY A 288 17.43 -3.73 6.85
N MET A 289 16.62 -3.39 7.84
CA MET A 289 16.98 -3.32 9.26
C MET A 289 15.91 -4.06 10.05
N GLU A 290 16.31 -5.00 10.91
CA GLU A 290 15.40 -5.84 11.68
C GLU A 290 15.88 -5.94 13.13
N ALA A 291 14.98 -5.77 14.10
CA ALA A 291 15.28 -5.96 15.51
C ALA A 291 14.22 -6.84 16.18
N ARG A 292 14.66 -7.80 16.99
CA ARG A 292 13.77 -8.69 17.74
C ARG A 292 13.23 -7.97 18.97
N VAL A 293 11.94 -8.10 19.26
CA VAL A 293 11.29 -7.46 20.43
C VAL A 293 11.60 -8.18 21.76
N GLY A 294 12.74 -8.87 21.85
CA GLY A 294 13.17 -9.64 23.01
C GLY A 294 12.98 -11.17 22.90
N PRO A 295 13.73 -11.96 23.69
CA PRO A 295 13.76 -13.43 23.62
C PRO A 295 12.46 -14.09 24.10
N THR A 296 11.66 -13.40 24.91
CA THR A 296 10.36 -13.88 25.45
C THR A 296 9.18 -13.56 24.54
N SER A 297 9.38 -12.88 23.41
CA SER A 297 8.34 -12.60 22.39
C SER A 297 7.59 -13.85 21.94
N ALA A 298 8.29 -14.99 21.90
CA ALA A 298 7.75 -16.32 21.61
C ALA A 298 6.67 -16.83 22.60
N LEU A 299 6.55 -16.22 23.79
CA LEU A 299 5.66 -16.67 24.88
C LEU A 299 4.37 -15.84 25.01
N VAL A 300 4.17 -14.86 24.14
CA VAL A 300 3.03 -13.92 24.21
C VAL A 300 2.13 -14.10 22.99
N THR A 301 0.81 -14.01 23.20
CA THR A 301 -0.17 -14.20 22.12
C THR A 301 -0.14 -13.01 21.14
N PRO A 302 -0.09 -13.23 19.81
CA PRO A 302 0.01 -12.16 18.79
C PRO A 302 -0.98 -11.01 18.96
N GLU A 303 -2.18 -11.29 19.46
CA GLU A 303 -3.26 -10.33 19.69
C GLU A 303 -2.95 -9.34 20.83
N ARG A 304 -2.18 -9.77 21.83
CA ARG A 304 -1.73 -8.90 22.94
C ARG A 304 -0.57 -8.00 22.51
N LEU A 305 0.15 -8.41 21.47
CA LEU A 305 1.38 -7.80 20.96
C LEU A 305 1.08 -6.71 19.93
N LEU A 306 0.05 -6.92 19.12
CA LEU A 306 -0.40 -5.98 18.09
C LEU A 306 -1.35 -4.88 18.62
N ALA A 307 -1.73 -4.95 19.90
CA ALA A 307 -2.69 -4.03 20.52
C ALA A 307 -2.14 -2.59 20.72
N GLY A 308 -0.82 -2.36 20.58
CA GLY A 308 -0.16 -1.06 20.77
C GLY A 308 0.53 -0.47 19.52
N SER A 309 0.59 -1.20 18.40
CA SER A 309 1.51 -0.91 17.29
C SER A 309 0.91 -0.12 16.11
N ALA A 310 -0.32 0.39 16.24
CA ALA A 310 -1.07 1.06 15.16
C ALA A 310 -0.58 2.50 14.84
N ARG A 311 0.74 2.73 14.76
CA ARG A 311 1.30 4.02 14.31
C ARG A 311 2.06 3.84 12.99
N PRO A 312 1.69 4.57 11.92
CA PRO A 312 2.44 4.54 10.66
C PRO A 312 3.87 5.05 10.84
N GLY A 313 4.85 4.33 10.31
CA GLY A 313 6.26 4.70 10.26
C GLY A 313 7.02 3.86 9.23
N TYR A 314 8.27 4.23 8.90
CA TYR A 314 9.14 3.48 7.98
C TYR A 314 9.46 2.05 8.45
N GLY A 315 9.08 1.72 9.70
CA GLY A 315 9.18 0.39 10.26
C GLY A 315 7.82 -0.29 10.41
N ARG A 316 7.74 -1.58 10.09
CA ARG A 316 6.60 -2.47 10.39
C ARG A 316 6.92 -3.37 11.57
N ILE A 317 5.88 -3.80 12.29
CA ILE A 317 5.98 -4.92 13.23
C ILE A 317 5.47 -6.16 12.52
N ALA A 318 6.26 -7.23 12.53
CA ALA A 318 5.93 -8.47 11.83
C ALA A 318 6.08 -9.66 12.79
N LEU A 319 5.20 -10.65 12.61
CA LEU A 319 5.33 -11.97 13.19
C LEU A 319 6.00 -12.87 12.15
N VAL A 320 7.14 -13.44 12.47
CA VAL A 320 7.98 -14.22 11.54
C VAL A 320 8.26 -15.61 12.10
N ALA A 321 8.63 -16.55 11.23
CA ALA A 321 9.09 -17.86 11.65
C ALA A 321 10.46 -17.74 12.34
N GLY A 322 10.54 -18.10 13.63
CA GLY A 322 11.78 -18.18 14.38
C GLY A 322 12.60 -19.43 14.05
N GLU A 323 13.89 -19.41 14.39
CA GLU A 323 14.84 -20.50 14.09
C GLU A 323 14.43 -21.85 14.72
N THR A 324 13.68 -21.82 15.81
CA THR A 324 13.20 -23.00 16.54
C THR A 324 11.81 -23.46 16.09
N GLY A 325 11.23 -22.81 15.08
CA GLY A 325 9.85 -23.03 14.63
C GLY A 325 8.80 -22.33 15.50
N VAL A 326 9.21 -21.64 16.57
CA VAL A 326 8.33 -20.79 17.37
C VAL A 326 8.25 -19.40 16.72
N PRO A 327 7.05 -18.78 16.63
CA PRO A 327 6.91 -17.43 16.10
C PRO A 327 7.73 -16.39 16.86
N GLU A 328 8.34 -15.45 16.14
CA GLU A 328 9.09 -14.32 16.69
C GLU A 328 8.50 -13.00 16.23
N ILE A 329 8.63 -11.97 17.06
CA ILE A 329 8.18 -10.61 16.72
C ILE A 329 9.40 -9.78 16.40
N VAL A 330 9.34 -9.08 15.27
CA VAL A 330 10.40 -8.19 14.82
C VAL A 330 9.85 -6.82 14.45
N THR A 331 10.63 -5.78 14.71
CA THR A 331 10.47 -4.48 14.05
C THR A 331 11.38 -4.47 12.82
N GLN A 332 10.87 -4.07 11.66
CA GLN A 332 11.57 -4.10 10.38
C GLN A 332 11.45 -2.77 9.67
N SER A 333 12.51 -2.24 9.07
CA SER A 333 12.50 -1.08 8.18
C SER A 333 13.25 -1.40 6.89
N PHE A 334 12.74 -0.91 5.76
CA PHE A 334 13.39 -1.04 4.44
C PHE A 334 13.53 0.34 3.80
N THR A 335 14.72 0.64 3.29
CA THR A 335 14.96 1.90 2.56
C THR A 335 15.87 1.66 1.36
N PRO A 336 15.70 2.36 0.23
CA PRO A 336 16.64 2.26 -0.89
C PRO A 336 18.08 2.50 -0.42
N LEU A 337 19.00 1.62 -0.80
CA LEU A 337 20.41 1.76 -0.42
C LEU A 337 21.08 2.89 -1.22
N ALA A 338 20.67 3.05 -2.49
CA ALA A 338 21.05 4.18 -3.33
C ALA A 338 20.34 5.46 -2.86
N GLY A 339 21.02 6.61 -2.95
CA GLY A 339 20.46 7.92 -2.58
C GLY A 339 20.32 8.19 -1.07
N THR A 340 20.17 7.16 -0.23
CA THR A 340 20.04 7.34 1.23
C THR A 340 21.38 7.73 1.87
N SER A 341 21.39 8.78 2.68
CA SER A 341 22.58 9.22 3.42
C SER A 341 22.89 8.35 4.65
N SER A 342 24.12 8.39 5.14
CA SER A 342 24.50 7.73 6.41
C SER A 342 23.68 8.22 7.60
N GLN A 343 23.27 9.49 7.60
CA GLN A 343 22.42 10.05 8.66
C GLN A 343 21.01 9.47 8.62
N GLN A 344 20.43 9.30 7.43
CA GLN A 344 19.13 8.64 7.28
C GLN A 344 19.22 7.16 7.71
N LEU A 345 20.24 6.42 7.27
CA LEU A 345 20.46 5.04 7.70
C LEU A 345 20.61 4.94 9.24
N ALA A 346 21.33 5.87 9.85
CA ALA A 346 21.45 5.95 11.31
C ALA A 346 20.09 6.18 11.97
N ALA A 347 19.31 7.15 11.48
CA ALA A 347 17.97 7.43 11.99
C ALA A 347 17.05 6.21 11.88
N HIS A 348 17.05 5.50 10.74
CA HIS A 348 16.26 4.28 10.56
C HIS A 348 16.69 3.20 11.56
N CYS A 349 18.00 2.95 11.70
CA CYS A 349 18.52 1.94 12.62
C CYS A 349 18.14 2.26 14.08
N TYR A 350 18.25 3.53 14.48
CA TYR A 350 17.83 3.97 15.81
C TYR A 350 16.32 3.83 16.04
N GLN A 351 15.48 4.15 15.05
CA GLN A 351 14.02 4.01 15.18
C GLN A 351 13.59 2.54 15.30
N VAL A 352 14.21 1.64 14.53
CA VAL A 352 13.97 0.19 14.61
C VAL A 352 14.32 -0.33 16.01
N ALA A 353 15.51 0.03 16.53
CA ALA A 353 15.95 -0.28 17.88
C ALA A 353 14.99 0.26 18.95
N LEU A 354 14.68 1.56 18.89
CA LEU A 354 13.81 2.23 19.86
C LEU A 354 12.40 1.64 19.90
N HIS A 355 11.84 1.27 18.74
CA HIS A 355 10.53 0.65 18.67
C HIS A 355 10.53 -0.78 19.23
N ALA A 356 11.56 -1.58 18.95
CA ALA A 356 11.67 -2.92 19.52
C ALA A 356 11.83 -2.86 21.04
N ASP A 357 12.70 -1.98 21.51
CA ASP A 357 12.97 -1.68 22.92
C ASP A 357 11.72 -1.22 23.69
N ALA A 358 10.97 -0.27 23.12
CA ALA A 358 9.74 0.22 23.72
C ALA A 358 8.66 -0.86 23.79
N LEU A 359 8.54 -1.67 22.74
CA LEU A 359 7.56 -2.75 22.69
C LEU A 359 7.94 -3.89 23.65
N GLU A 360 9.23 -4.25 23.74
CA GLU A 360 9.74 -5.21 24.74
C GLU A 360 9.37 -4.74 26.16
N PHE A 361 9.64 -3.47 26.47
CA PHE A 361 9.31 -2.90 27.77
C PHE A 361 7.80 -2.89 28.05
N GLU A 362 6.97 -2.55 27.06
CA GLU A 362 5.50 -2.58 27.19
C GLU A 362 4.97 -3.99 27.49
N ILE A 363 5.55 -5.01 26.85
CA ILE A 363 5.08 -6.39 26.96
C ILE A 363 5.59 -7.06 28.25
N PHE A 364 6.87 -6.86 28.58
CA PHE A 364 7.56 -7.63 29.63
C PHE A 364 7.81 -6.82 30.91
N GLY A 365 7.64 -5.50 30.88
CA GLY A 365 7.74 -4.61 32.05
C GLY A 365 9.15 -4.34 32.55
N THR A 366 10.14 -5.18 32.23
CA THR A 366 11.59 -5.01 32.46
C THR A 366 12.40 -6.03 31.64
N ASP A 367 13.66 -5.71 31.33
CA ASP A 367 14.60 -6.63 30.68
C ASP A 367 14.78 -7.89 31.56
N GLY A 368 14.59 -9.07 30.97
CA GLY A 368 14.95 -10.32 31.63
C GLY A 368 16.47 -10.45 31.64
N ASP A 369 17.10 -10.19 32.79
CA ASP A 369 18.48 -10.63 33.07
C ASP A 369 18.63 -12.16 32.99
#